data_AF-A0A6N7R6F8-F1
#
_entry.id   AF-A0A6N7R6F8-F1
#
_cell.length_a   1.000
_cell.length_b   1.000
_cell.length_c   1.000
_cell.angle_alpha   90.00
_cell.angle_beta   90.00
_cell.angle_gamma   90.00
#
_symmetry.space_group_name_H-M   'P 1'
#
loop_
_entity.id
_entity.type
_entity.pdbx_description
1 polymer ?
#
loop_
_entity_poly.entity_id
_entity_poly.type
_entity_poly.pdbx_seq_one_letter_code
_entity_poly.pdbx_strand_id
1 'polypeptide(L)'
;MAVKYTNFRGDEYYLHVRKTNKGNPSYYFKKDDSNTSVDSIPEGYEIYEHPNGRVFLTKKSRRKITDEEVQLLKESMENNSPIKDYKLDIRQKSIYLYTYENPVPFDENPLIVEALSDPKYKTYDAQLCFTLLDKETRTFQVERKSYTGEKDDQWLFLEESTNLKELADKYVQHLGQESYYELF
;
A
#
# COMPACT_ATOMS: atom_id res chain seq x y z
N MET A 1 -4.39 -28.61 -7.33
CA MET A 1 -4.66 -28.08 -5.97
C MET A 1 -5.28 -26.71 -6.14
N ALA A 2 -6.28 -26.34 -5.33
CA ALA A 2 -6.89 -25.01 -5.42
C ALA A 2 -5.85 -23.89 -5.23
N VAL A 3 -6.00 -22.78 -5.94
CA VAL A 3 -5.14 -21.60 -5.73
C VAL A 3 -5.43 -21.00 -4.36
N LYS A 4 -4.42 -21.00 -3.50
CA LYS A 4 -4.45 -20.49 -2.13
C LYS A 4 -3.41 -19.38 -1.94
N TYR A 5 -3.74 -18.40 -1.12
CA TYR A 5 -2.84 -17.34 -0.69
C TYR A 5 -3.06 -17.01 0.79
N THR A 6 -1.97 -16.85 1.55
CA THR A 6 -2.03 -16.41 2.96
C THR A 6 -1.52 -14.98 3.02
N ASN A 7 -2.35 -14.04 3.48
CA ASN A 7 -1.98 -12.63 3.56
C ASN A 7 -1.05 -12.35 4.77
N PHE A 8 -0.59 -11.10 4.91
CA PHE A 8 0.27 -10.69 6.02
C PHE A 8 -0.37 -10.82 7.41
N ARG A 9 -1.71 -10.87 7.49
CA ARG A 9 -2.48 -11.08 8.73
C ARG A 9 -2.66 -12.57 9.08
N GLY A 10 -2.14 -13.48 8.26
CA GLY A 10 -2.30 -14.92 8.42
C GLY A 10 -3.64 -15.48 7.94
N ASP A 11 -4.47 -14.67 7.27
CA ASP A 11 -5.75 -15.11 6.74
C ASP A 11 -5.56 -15.88 5.43
N GLU A 12 -6.27 -16.99 5.27
CA GLU A 12 -6.24 -17.79 4.05
C GLU A 12 -7.31 -17.35 3.06
N TYR A 13 -6.90 -17.14 1.82
CA TYR A 13 -7.76 -16.79 0.69
C TYR A 13 -7.64 -17.83 -0.41
N TYR A 14 -8.79 -18.18 -0.98
CA TYR A 14 -8.90 -19.15 -2.07
C TYR A 14 -9.48 -18.45 -3.30
N LEU A 15 -8.99 -18.79 -4.49
CA LEU A 15 -9.46 -18.18 -5.74
C LEU A 15 -10.75 -18.86 -6.21
N HIS A 16 -11.78 -18.07 -6.45
CA HIS A 16 -13.07 -18.53 -6.98
C HIS A 16 -13.32 -17.95 -8.36
N VAL A 17 -14.21 -18.60 -9.12
CA VAL A 17 -14.70 -18.11 -10.41
C VAL A 17 -16.22 -18.14 -10.42
N ARG A 18 -16.81 -17.07 -10.96
CA ARG A 18 -18.25 -17.01 -11.29
C ARG A 18 -18.43 -16.52 -12.72
N LYS A 19 -19.59 -16.78 -13.31
CA LYS A 19 -19.98 -16.16 -14.59
C LYS A 19 -20.62 -14.81 -14.32
N THR A 20 -20.23 -13.81 -15.10
CA THR A 20 -20.90 -12.49 -15.13
C THR A 20 -22.23 -12.60 -15.88
N ASN A 21 -23.08 -11.56 -15.78
CA ASN A 21 -24.32 -11.47 -16.57
C ASN A 21 -24.09 -11.57 -18.09
N LYS A 22 -22.87 -11.25 -18.56
CA LYS A 22 -22.45 -11.36 -19.97
C LYS A 22 -21.80 -12.72 -20.31
N GLY A 23 -21.81 -13.68 -19.39
CA GLY A 23 -21.22 -15.02 -19.56
C GLY A 23 -19.71 -15.13 -19.34
N ASN A 24 -18.98 -14.01 -19.28
CA ASN A 24 -17.53 -14.00 -19.06
C ASN A 24 -17.16 -14.45 -17.64
N PRO A 25 -16.02 -15.16 -17.45
CA PRO A 25 -15.53 -15.51 -16.13
C PRO A 25 -15.11 -14.25 -15.35
N SER A 26 -15.47 -14.21 -14.08
CA SER A 26 -15.06 -13.20 -13.10
C SER A 26 -14.44 -13.95 -11.91
N TYR A 27 -13.16 -13.68 -11.69
CA TYR A 27 -12.40 -14.25 -10.60
C TYR A 27 -12.42 -13.34 -9.37
N TYR A 28 -12.42 -13.94 -8.17
CA TYR A 28 -12.33 -13.22 -6.91
C TYR A 28 -11.75 -14.12 -5.83
N PHE A 29 -11.06 -13.54 -4.85
CA PHE A 29 -10.61 -14.27 -3.67
C PHE A 29 -11.71 -14.27 -2.59
N LYS A 30 -11.88 -15.41 -1.93
CA LYS A 30 -12.75 -15.58 -0.77
C LYS A 30 -11.96 -16.15 0.40
N LYS A 31 -12.16 -15.56 1.58
CA LYS A 31 -11.48 -15.94 2.81
C LYS A 31 -12.05 -17.27 3.36
N ASP A 32 -11.19 -18.13 3.86
CA ASP A 32 -11.50 -19.38 4.57
C ASP A 32 -12.51 -20.30 3.82
N ASP A 33 -12.46 -20.33 2.48
CA ASP A 33 -13.36 -21.13 1.65
C ASP A 33 -12.62 -21.90 0.56
N SER A 34 -12.20 -23.13 0.91
CA SER A 34 -11.49 -24.04 0.00
C SER A 34 -12.39 -24.69 -1.05
N ASN A 35 -13.70 -24.43 -1.06
CA ASN A 35 -14.64 -25.04 -2.01
C ASN A 35 -14.60 -24.32 -3.37
N THR A 36 -13.52 -24.53 -4.12
CA THR A 36 -13.32 -23.95 -5.46
C THR A 36 -12.78 -24.98 -6.45
N SER A 37 -13.12 -24.79 -7.72
CA SER A 37 -12.60 -25.57 -8.84
C SER A 37 -11.40 -24.92 -9.54
N VAL A 38 -10.98 -23.72 -9.10
CA VAL A 38 -9.87 -22.99 -9.72
C VAL A 38 -8.54 -23.50 -9.17
N ASP A 39 -7.77 -24.18 -10.01
CA ASP A 39 -6.50 -24.83 -9.65
C ASP A 39 -5.25 -24.12 -10.17
N SER A 40 -5.41 -23.05 -10.94
CA SER A 40 -4.32 -22.27 -11.50
C SER A 40 -4.68 -20.79 -11.63
N ILE A 41 -3.67 -19.92 -11.58
CA ILE A 41 -3.84 -18.49 -11.83
C ILE A 41 -4.06 -18.31 -13.35
N PRO A 42 -5.14 -17.63 -13.77
CA PRO A 42 -5.38 -17.38 -15.19
C PRO A 42 -4.22 -16.62 -15.85
N GLU A 43 -3.94 -16.92 -17.12
CA GLU A 43 -2.86 -16.27 -17.86
C GLU A 43 -3.04 -14.74 -17.88
N GLY A 44 -1.95 -14.00 -17.67
CA GLY A 44 -1.95 -12.54 -17.63
C GLY A 44 -2.44 -11.93 -16.32
N TYR A 45 -2.78 -12.75 -15.31
CA TYR A 45 -3.12 -12.30 -13.97
C TYR A 45 -2.00 -12.55 -12.96
N GLU A 46 -2.07 -11.85 -11.83
CA GLU A 46 -1.22 -11.99 -10.65
C GLU A 46 -2.06 -11.79 -9.38
N ILE A 47 -1.56 -12.32 -8.27
CA ILE A 47 -2.13 -12.08 -6.95
C ILE A 47 -1.60 -10.75 -6.45
N TYR A 48 -2.50 -9.89 -5.99
CA TYR A 48 -2.17 -8.62 -5.36
C TYR A 48 -2.74 -8.62 -3.94
N GLU A 49 -1.88 -8.34 -2.96
CA GLU A 49 -2.28 -8.10 -1.58
C GLU A 49 -2.23 -6.60 -1.30
N HIS A 50 -3.37 -6.01 -0.94
CA HIS A 50 -3.43 -4.64 -0.47
C HIS A 50 -2.67 -4.49 0.86
N PRO A 51 -2.07 -3.32 1.19
CA PRO A 51 -1.37 -3.10 2.47
C PRO A 51 -2.12 -3.52 3.73
N ASN A 52 -3.46 -3.52 3.68
CA ASN A 52 -4.37 -3.97 4.75
C ASN A 52 -4.88 -5.43 4.60
N GLY A 53 -4.19 -6.26 3.81
CA GLY A 53 -4.35 -7.72 3.79
C GLY A 53 -5.46 -8.23 2.89
N ARG A 54 -6.21 -7.35 2.22
CA ARG A 54 -7.22 -7.79 1.25
C ARG A 54 -6.53 -8.31 -0.01
N VAL A 55 -6.88 -9.53 -0.40
CA VAL A 55 -6.28 -10.22 -1.55
C VAL A 55 -7.17 -10.07 -2.77
N PHE A 56 -6.57 -9.78 -3.91
CA PHE A 56 -7.22 -9.63 -5.20
C PHE A 56 -6.49 -10.42 -6.27
N LEU A 57 -7.23 -10.84 -7.29
CA LEU A 57 -6.64 -11.24 -8.55
C LEU A 57 -6.67 -10.04 -9.50
N THR A 58 -5.51 -9.55 -9.91
CA THR A 58 -5.38 -8.41 -10.82
C THR A 58 -4.68 -8.80 -12.10
N LYS A 59 -4.80 -8.00 -13.16
CA LYS A 59 -3.98 -8.17 -14.36
C LYS A 59 -2.53 -7.81 -14.03
N LYS A 60 -1.58 -8.53 -14.63
CA LYS A 60 -0.15 -8.22 -14.55
C LYS A 60 0.07 -6.76 -14.94
N SER A 61 0.49 -5.95 -13.97
CA SER A 61 0.65 -4.51 -14.17
C SER A 61 1.94 -4.21 -14.93
N ARG A 62 1.87 -3.33 -15.95
CA ARG A 62 3.06 -2.72 -16.55
C ARG A 62 3.52 -1.57 -15.65
N ARG A 63 4.21 -1.91 -14.57
CA ARG A 63 4.82 -0.93 -13.65
C ARG A 63 5.73 0.01 -14.44
N LYS A 64 5.61 1.31 -14.19
CA LYS A 64 6.42 2.39 -14.78
C LYS A 64 7.48 2.91 -13.80
N ILE A 65 7.34 2.51 -12.54
CA ILE A 65 8.29 2.71 -11.46
C ILE A 65 9.32 1.58 -11.51
N THR A 66 10.59 1.91 -11.33
CA THR A 66 11.69 0.92 -11.32
C THR A 66 11.96 0.40 -9.91
N ASP A 67 12.66 -0.72 -9.80
CA ASP A 67 13.00 -1.29 -8.49
C ASP A 67 13.98 -0.40 -7.72
N GLU A 68 14.87 0.32 -8.42
CA GLU A 68 15.79 1.28 -7.82
C GLU A 68 15.04 2.47 -7.18
N GLU A 69 13.99 2.97 -7.84
CA GLU A 69 13.15 4.05 -7.30
C GLU A 69 12.41 3.59 -6.03
N VAL A 70 11.93 2.34 -6.00
CA VAL A 70 11.31 1.75 -4.80
C VAL A 70 12.33 1.60 -3.68
N GLN A 71 13.54 1.12 -3.99
CA GLN A 71 14.59 0.92 -3.01
C GLN A 71 15.04 2.26 -2.40
N LEU A 72 15.15 3.29 -3.22
CA LEU A 72 15.48 4.64 -2.79
C LEU A 72 14.45 5.19 -1.79
N LEU A 73 13.15 5.01 -2.03
CA LEU A 73 12.12 5.39 -1.06
C LEU A 73 12.23 4.63 0.26
N LYS A 74 12.58 3.33 0.22
CA LYS A 74 12.81 2.55 1.43
C LYS A 74 14.00 3.08 2.23
N GLU A 75 15.10 3.40 1.56
CA GLU A 75 16.28 3.98 2.20
C GLU A 75 15.97 5.35 2.83
N SER A 76 15.20 6.21 2.14
CA SER A 76 14.73 7.47 2.71
C SER A 76 13.85 7.26 3.95
N MET A 77 12.95 6.28 3.94
CA MET A 77 12.14 5.92 5.11
C MET A 77 13.00 5.43 6.28
N GLU A 78 13.94 4.53 6.00
CA GLU A 78 14.84 3.96 7.01
C GLU A 78 15.72 5.01 7.66
N ASN A 79 16.29 5.93 6.87
CA ASN A 79 17.24 6.93 7.33
C ASN A 79 16.58 8.16 7.97
N ASN A 80 15.43 8.61 7.44
CA ASN A 80 14.90 9.95 7.75
C ASN A 80 13.54 9.93 8.44
N SER A 81 12.72 8.87 8.30
CA SER A 81 11.38 8.83 8.90
C SER A 81 11.41 8.34 10.35
N PRO A 82 10.64 8.94 11.27
CA PRO A 82 10.46 8.38 12.62
C PRO A 82 9.58 7.11 12.60
N ILE A 83 8.75 6.93 11.57
CA ILE A 83 7.90 5.74 11.40
C ILE A 83 8.72 4.62 10.75
N LYS A 84 8.82 3.48 11.44
CA LYS A 84 9.52 2.28 10.93
C LYS A 84 8.58 1.19 10.44
N ASP A 85 7.32 1.20 10.85
CA ASP A 85 6.32 0.26 10.37
C ASP A 85 5.53 0.87 9.20
N TYR A 86 5.95 0.53 7.99
CA TYR A 86 5.39 1.08 6.76
C TYR A 86 5.31 0.02 5.66
N LYS A 87 4.50 0.32 4.64
CA LYS A 87 4.41 -0.47 3.41
C LYS A 87 4.44 0.46 2.20
N LEU A 88 5.09 0.02 1.13
CA LEU A 88 5.01 0.68 -0.16
C LEU A 88 4.11 -0.13 -1.07
N ASP A 89 3.13 0.53 -1.67
CA ASP A 89 2.22 -0.07 -2.63
C ASP A 89 2.39 0.60 -4.00
N ILE A 90 2.87 -0.18 -4.97
CA ILE A 90 3.22 0.30 -6.30
C ILE A 90 2.05 0.05 -7.25
N ARG A 91 1.44 1.14 -7.72
CA ARG A 91 0.32 1.11 -8.66
C ARG A 91 0.66 1.84 -9.94
N GLN A 92 1.04 1.08 -10.97
CA GLN A 92 1.41 1.59 -12.29
C GLN A 92 2.54 2.64 -12.25
N LYS A 93 2.18 3.92 -12.12
CA LYS A 93 3.06 5.10 -12.10
C LYS A 93 3.20 5.74 -10.72
N SER A 94 2.54 5.20 -9.70
CA SER A 94 2.48 5.79 -8.37
C SER A 94 3.01 4.83 -7.32
N ILE A 95 3.67 5.36 -6.31
CA ILE A 95 4.09 4.67 -5.09
C ILE A 95 3.30 5.29 -3.95
N TYR A 96 2.42 4.49 -3.34
CA TYR A 96 1.69 4.88 -2.14
C TYR A 96 2.47 4.41 -0.92
N LEU A 97 2.73 5.35 -0.01
CA LEU A 97 3.41 5.12 1.24
C LEU A 97 2.38 5.00 2.35
N TYR A 98 2.26 3.79 2.88
CA TYR A 98 1.35 3.44 3.95
C TYR A 98 2.10 3.37 5.27
N THR A 99 1.63 4.07 6.31
CA THR A 99 2.19 4.01 7.67
C THR A 99 1.24 3.28 8.61
N TYR A 100 1.82 2.61 9.60
CA TYR A 100 1.09 2.18 10.79
C TYR A 100 1.51 3.07 11.96
N GLU A 101 0.54 3.77 12.53
CA GLU A 101 0.70 4.50 13.78
C GLU A 101 -0.04 3.71 14.86
N ASN A 102 0.68 3.35 15.93
CA ASN A 102 0.08 2.56 16.99
C ASN A 102 -1.01 3.41 17.68
N PRO A 103 -2.29 3.01 17.66
CA PRO A 103 -3.35 3.78 18.27
C PRO A 103 -3.30 3.74 19.81
N VAL A 104 -2.44 2.91 20.38
CA VAL A 104 -2.30 2.72 21.83
C VAL A 104 -1.40 3.82 22.40
N PRO A 105 -1.86 4.61 23.40
CA PRO A 105 -1.03 5.57 24.09
C PRO A 105 0.23 4.92 24.68
N PHE A 106 1.35 5.64 24.67
CA PHE A 106 2.63 5.15 25.22
C PHE A 106 2.55 4.75 26.71
N ASP A 107 1.57 5.27 27.44
CA ASP A 107 1.40 5.05 28.88
C ASP A 107 0.54 3.81 29.21
N GLU A 108 0.09 3.07 28.20
CA GLU A 108 -0.72 1.87 28.39
C GLU A 108 0.08 0.68 28.91
N ASN A 109 -0.64 -0.30 29.46
CA ASN A 109 -0.03 -1.52 29.97
C ASN A 109 0.78 -2.24 28.86
N PRO A 110 2.05 -2.60 29.08
CA PRO A 110 2.88 -3.29 28.09
C PRO A 110 2.26 -4.56 27.51
N LEU A 111 1.46 -5.31 28.29
CA LEU A 111 0.75 -6.50 27.81
C LEU A 111 -0.36 -6.16 26.82
N ILE A 112 -1.03 -5.01 26.99
CA ILE A 112 -2.03 -4.50 26.05
C ILE A 112 -1.34 -4.02 24.77
N VAL A 113 -0.22 -3.29 24.91
CA VAL A 113 0.59 -2.85 23.77
C VAL A 113 1.07 -4.06 22.96
N GLU A 114 1.59 -5.10 23.60
CA GLU A 114 2.05 -6.32 22.94
C GLU A 114 0.90 -7.05 22.23
N ALA A 115 -0.24 -7.23 22.91
CA ALA A 115 -1.42 -7.87 22.32
C ALA A 115 -1.98 -7.10 21.11
N LEU A 116 -1.94 -5.77 21.14
CA LEU A 116 -2.42 -4.91 20.05
C LEU A 116 -1.37 -4.68 18.95
N SER A 117 -0.11 -5.04 19.20
CA SER A 117 0.98 -4.98 18.22
C SER A 117 1.01 -6.16 17.26
N ASP A 118 0.12 -7.16 17.43
CA ASP A 118 -0.03 -8.28 16.50
C ASP A 118 -0.30 -7.75 15.08
N PRO A 119 0.55 -8.10 14.08
CA PRO A 119 0.36 -7.73 12.68
C PRO A 119 -1.06 -7.96 12.15
N LYS A 120 -1.77 -8.96 12.70
CA LYS A 120 -3.16 -9.28 12.36
C LYS A 120 -4.13 -8.10 12.52
N TYR A 121 -3.89 -7.23 13.50
CA TYR A 121 -4.77 -6.10 13.80
C TYR A 121 -4.27 -4.77 13.24
N LYS A 122 -3.05 -4.74 12.68
CA LYS A 122 -2.49 -3.51 12.09
C LYS A 122 -3.28 -3.07 10.88
N THR A 123 -3.68 -1.81 10.89
CA THR A 123 -4.31 -1.12 9.77
C THR A 123 -3.40 0.04 9.38
N TYR A 124 -2.99 0.05 8.13
CA TYR A 124 -2.13 1.06 7.56
C TYR A 124 -2.96 2.09 6.80
N ASP A 125 -2.55 3.35 6.92
CA ASP A 125 -3.12 4.47 6.20
C ASP A 125 -2.12 5.01 5.19
N ALA A 126 -2.60 5.32 3.98
CA ALA A 126 -1.77 5.97 2.98
C ALA A 126 -1.52 7.42 3.40
N GLN A 127 -0.26 7.82 3.54
CA GLN A 127 0.13 9.16 3.96
C GLN A 127 0.69 9.96 2.78
N LEU A 128 1.66 9.40 2.06
CA LEU A 128 2.28 10.06 0.92
C LEU A 128 2.03 9.26 -0.36
N CYS A 129 1.94 9.96 -1.48
CA CYS A 129 1.86 9.38 -2.82
C CYS A 129 2.91 10.05 -3.70
N PHE A 130 3.81 9.26 -4.27
CA PHE A 130 4.79 9.70 -5.26
C PHE A 130 4.34 9.23 -6.64
N THR A 131 4.00 10.15 -7.53
CA THR A 131 3.49 9.84 -8.87
C THR A 131 4.46 10.31 -9.93
N LEU A 132 4.91 9.39 -10.79
CA LEU A 132 5.65 9.73 -12.00
C LEU A 132 4.73 10.47 -12.98
N LEU A 133 5.05 11.72 -13.26
CA LEU A 133 4.32 12.55 -14.22
C LEU A 133 4.89 12.39 -15.62
N ASP A 134 6.21 12.46 -15.75
CA ASP A 134 6.92 12.42 -17.03
C ASP A 134 7.97 11.30 -17.05
N LYS A 135 7.92 10.46 -18.08
CA LYS A 135 8.83 9.31 -18.22
C LYS A 135 10.19 9.67 -18.79
N GLU A 136 10.30 10.73 -19.57
CA GLU A 136 11.51 11.14 -20.27
C GLU A 136 12.41 11.91 -19.31
N THR A 137 11.86 12.88 -18.60
CA THR A 137 12.60 13.67 -17.60
C THR A 137 12.67 12.98 -16.23
N ARG A 138 11.87 11.93 -16.02
CA ARG A 138 11.65 11.29 -14.71
C ARG A 138 11.18 12.29 -13.65
N THR A 139 10.28 13.20 -14.02
CA THR A 139 9.64 14.11 -13.06
C THR A 139 8.61 13.37 -12.21
N PHE A 140 8.77 13.48 -10.90
CA PHE A 140 7.85 12.98 -9.90
C PHE A 140 7.11 14.11 -9.23
N GLN A 141 5.86 13.86 -8.90
CA GLN A 141 5.04 14.65 -7.99
C GLN A 141 4.92 13.92 -6.67
N VAL A 142 4.97 14.67 -5.56
CA VAL A 142 4.60 14.15 -4.24
C VAL A 142 3.34 14.85 -3.74
N GLU A 143 2.44 14.04 -3.20
CA GLU A 143 1.19 14.48 -2.58
C GLU A 143 1.09 13.87 -1.18
N ARG A 144 0.40 14.55 -0.27
CA ARG A 144 -0.03 13.98 1.01
C ARG A 144 -1.53 13.73 1.08
N LYS A 145 -1.95 12.87 1.99
CA LYS A 145 -3.37 12.69 2.30
C LYS A 145 -3.95 13.96 2.92
N SER A 146 -5.12 14.37 2.44
CA SER A 146 -5.94 15.46 2.99
C SER A 146 -6.97 14.92 3.97
N TYR A 147 -7.29 15.73 4.99
CA TYR A 147 -8.24 15.42 6.05
C TYR A 147 -9.40 16.42 6.12
N THR A 148 -9.66 17.17 5.05
CA THR A 148 -10.63 18.27 4.99
C THR A 148 -12.10 17.85 4.96
N GLY A 149 -12.43 16.59 5.22
CA GLY A 149 -13.80 16.10 5.46
C GLY A 149 -14.73 16.03 4.25
N GLU A 150 -14.32 16.50 3.06
CA GLU A 150 -15.18 16.44 1.87
C GLU A 150 -15.14 15.07 1.17
N LYS A 151 -13.99 14.36 1.18
CA LYS A 151 -13.80 13.00 0.64
C LYS A 151 -12.64 12.27 1.34
N ASP A 152 -12.79 10.97 1.60
CA ASP A 152 -11.79 10.12 2.30
C ASP A 152 -10.45 9.87 1.55
N ASP A 153 -10.32 10.33 0.30
CA ASP A 153 -9.17 10.05 -0.58
C ASP A 153 -8.67 11.30 -1.34
N GLN A 154 -8.82 12.50 -0.76
CA GLN A 154 -8.26 13.70 -1.37
C GLN A 154 -6.75 13.76 -1.14
N TRP A 155 -6.01 13.99 -2.21
CA TRP A 155 -4.56 14.20 -2.20
C TRP A 155 -4.26 15.69 -2.32
N LEU A 156 -3.36 16.18 -1.48
CA LEU A 156 -2.85 17.54 -1.50
C LEU A 156 -1.48 17.55 -2.17
N PHE A 157 -1.37 18.29 -3.26
CA PHE A 157 -0.10 18.53 -3.94
C PHE A 157 0.90 19.18 -3.00
N LEU A 158 2.16 18.74 -3.03
CA LEU A 158 3.25 19.34 -2.27
C LEU A 158 4.34 19.90 -3.19
N GLU A 159 4.91 19.06 -4.06
CA GLU A 159 6.04 19.46 -4.91
C GLU A 159 6.22 18.53 -6.11
N GLU A 160 6.89 19.03 -7.16
CA GLU A 160 7.41 18.25 -8.27
C GLU A 160 8.93 18.40 -8.38
N SER A 161 9.61 17.31 -8.72
CA SER A 161 11.05 17.33 -8.99
C SER A 161 11.47 16.14 -9.84
N THR A 162 12.59 16.27 -10.54
CA THR A 162 13.28 15.16 -11.20
C THR A 162 14.17 14.37 -10.23
N ASN A 163 14.36 14.87 -9.00
CA ASN A 163 15.13 14.22 -7.95
C ASN A 163 14.20 13.56 -6.92
N LEU A 164 13.86 12.29 -7.18
CA LEU A 164 12.99 11.51 -6.29
C LEU A 164 13.55 11.40 -4.86
N LYS A 165 14.88 11.32 -4.71
CA LYS A 165 15.52 11.20 -3.39
C LYS A 165 15.30 12.43 -2.53
N GLU A 166 15.47 13.60 -3.13
CA GLU A 166 15.27 14.86 -2.43
C GLU A 166 13.82 15.05 -2.02
N LEU A 167 12.85 14.71 -2.89
CA LEU A 167 11.44 14.68 -2.50
C LEU A 167 11.21 13.69 -1.34
N ALA A 168 11.70 12.46 -1.46
CA ALA A 168 11.50 11.45 -0.43
C ALA A 168 12.09 11.90 0.91
N ASP A 169 13.38 12.27 0.96
CA ASP A 169 14.06 12.72 2.17
C ASP A 169 13.37 13.92 2.81
N LYS A 170 12.94 14.89 1.99
CA LYS A 170 12.24 16.10 2.46
C LYS A 170 10.92 15.78 3.14
N TYR A 171 10.12 14.85 2.60
CA TYR A 171 8.74 14.65 3.07
C TYR A 171 8.57 13.49 4.06
N VAL A 172 9.38 12.43 3.98
CA VAL A 172 9.21 11.26 4.88
C VAL A 172 9.58 11.56 6.34
N GLN A 173 10.42 12.56 6.58
CA GLN A 173 10.80 12.99 7.94
C GLN A 173 9.61 13.56 8.74
N HIS A 174 8.56 14.02 8.05
CA HIS A 174 7.37 14.60 8.68
C HIS A 174 6.36 13.53 9.13
N LEU A 175 6.41 12.31 8.58
CA LEU A 175 5.44 11.25 8.87
C LEU A 175 5.33 10.97 10.39
N GLY A 176 4.11 10.87 10.91
CA GLY A 176 3.87 10.67 12.35
C GLY A 176 4.22 11.86 13.24
N GLN A 177 4.43 13.05 12.67
CA GLN A 177 4.69 14.29 13.41
C GLN A 177 3.64 15.35 13.09
N GLU A 178 3.47 16.33 14.00
CA GLU A 178 2.57 17.47 13.78
C GLU A 178 2.92 18.27 12.51
N SER A 179 4.22 18.38 12.19
CA SER A 179 4.72 19.08 11.00
C SER A 179 4.20 18.52 9.68
N TYR A 180 3.71 17.27 9.65
CA TYR A 180 3.05 16.69 8.48
C TYR A 180 1.75 17.41 8.10
N TYR A 181 0.97 17.83 9.10
CA TYR A 181 -0.31 18.50 8.87
C TYR A 181 -0.12 19.94 8.40
N GLU A 182 1.07 20.51 8.62
CA GLU A 182 1.48 21.85 8.20
C GLU A 182 1.99 21.91 6.75
N LEU A 183 2.17 20.77 6.07
CA LEU A 183 2.57 20.74 4.66
C LEU A 183 1.40 21.24 3.79
N PHE A 184 1.58 22.24 2.94
CA PHE A 184 0.49 22.84 2.14
C PHE A 184 0.78 22.85 0.64
#